data_AF-A0AAD5K3H2-F1
#
_entry.id   AF-A0AAD5K3H2-F1
#
_cell.length_a   1.000
_cell.length_b   1.000
_cell.length_c   1.000
_cell.angle_alpha   90.00
_cell.angle_beta   90.00
_cell.angle_gamma   90.00
#
_symmetry.space_group_name_H-M   'P 1'
#
loop_
_entity.id
_entity.type
_entity.pdbx_description
1 polymer ?
#
loop_
_entity_poly.entity_id
_entity_poly.type
_entity_poly.pdbx_seq_one_letter_code
_entity_poly.pdbx_strand_id
1 'polypeptide(L)'
;MSQDSVNALTDSISNINKALKEHDFDTIINETVLGIDELLPKIHMSFLEQRVMAFKRKGDVHQAYVTSLIMTREFPTFISGFLHAARILIQQRRFEHAIVMCKDGLEKNAQLSTKDPKYQELLQVQKLAQKGQNSKVDFMKLLPYDVITLVLKRLSMDDIINCMKVSKGWEQSILSCPSSFREWRIVPPADQREYDATEYDIIQQLSEHIWSLYVILQWEELAEQQIKNLFSNVTFPHLRSFTVYCTCKTR
;
A
#
# COMPACT_ATOMS: atom_id res chain seq x y z
N MET A 1 -14.78 -6.76 28.19
CA MET A 1 -14.95 -8.00 28.98
C MET A 1 -16.43 -8.18 29.16
N SER A 2 -17.03 -9.28 28.66
CA SER A 2 -18.34 -9.66 29.18
C SER A 2 -18.07 -10.28 30.56
N GLN A 3 -18.24 -9.48 31.61
CA GLN A 3 -18.18 -9.93 33.00
C GLN A 3 -19.02 -11.21 33.18
N ASP A 4 -20.09 -11.31 32.40
CA ASP A 4 -20.98 -12.47 32.27
C ASP A 4 -20.26 -13.78 31.96
N SER A 5 -19.25 -13.80 31.08
CA SER A 5 -18.53 -15.05 30.73
C SER A 5 -17.60 -15.51 31.85
N VAL A 6 -17.03 -14.57 32.61
CA VAL A 6 -16.20 -14.89 33.78
C VAL A 6 -17.08 -15.37 34.93
N ASN A 7 -18.22 -14.72 35.15
CA ASN A 7 -19.21 -15.15 36.13
C ASN A 7 -19.73 -16.55 35.79
N ALA A 8 -20.11 -16.80 34.53
CA ALA A 8 -20.57 -18.11 34.08
C ALA A 8 -19.51 -19.22 34.26
N LEU A 9 -18.23 -18.91 34.03
CA LEU A 9 -17.16 -19.88 34.29
C LEU A 9 -17.01 -20.18 35.79
N THR A 10 -17.18 -19.15 36.63
CA THR A 10 -17.13 -19.29 38.09
C THR A 10 -18.30 -20.15 38.59
N ASP A 11 -19.50 -19.92 38.04
CA ASP A 11 -20.70 -20.69 38.35
C ASP A 11 -20.53 -22.17 37.92
N SER A 12 -19.99 -22.40 36.71
CA SER A 12 -19.69 -23.74 36.21
C SER A 12 -18.71 -24.50 37.12
N ILE A 13 -17.63 -23.85 37.57
CA ILE A 13 -16.68 -24.43 38.54
C ILE A 13 -17.38 -24.76 39.87
N SER A 14 -18.27 -23.89 40.35
CA SER A 14 -19.06 -24.16 41.56
C SER A 14 -19.96 -25.38 41.39
N ASN A 15 -20.64 -25.51 40.25
CA ASN A 15 -21.49 -26.65 39.93
C ASN A 15 -20.70 -27.96 39.85
N ILE A 16 -19.51 -27.94 39.23
CA ILE A 16 -18.60 -29.10 39.18
C ILE A 16 -18.23 -29.55 40.60
N ASN A 17 -17.84 -28.62 41.47
CA ASN A 17 -17.46 -28.95 42.84
C ASN A 17 -18.61 -29.52 43.66
N LYS A 18 -19.85 -29.07 43.40
CA LYS A 18 -21.05 -29.63 44.02
C LYS A 18 -21.33 -31.05 43.49
N ALA A 19 -21.36 -31.22 42.17
CA ALA A 19 -21.61 -32.50 41.51
C ALA A 19 -20.57 -33.57 41.90
N LEU A 20 -19.31 -33.17 42.12
CA LEU A 20 -18.24 -34.06 42.60
C LEU A 20 -18.54 -34.63 43.99
N LYS A 21 -19.16 -33.85 44.88
CA LYS A 21 -19.60 -34.32 46.21
C LYS A 21 -20.80 -35.26 46.12
N GLU A 22 -21.63 -35.08 45.10
CA GLU A 22 -22.86 -35.83 44.87
C GLU A 22 -22.63 -37.07 43.96
N HIS A 23 -21.41 -37.26 43.44
CA HIS A 23 -21.06 -38.28 42.45
C HIS A 23 -21.89 -38.22 41.16
N ASP A 24 -22.36 -37.02 40.80
CA ASP A 24 -23.09 -36.78 39.55
C ASP A 24 -22.10 -36.51 38.40
N PHE A 25 -21.66 -37.58 37.75
CA PHE A 25 -20.68 -37.51 36.67
C PHE A 25 -21.22 -36.86 35.39
N ASP A 26 -22.53 -36.96 35.13
CA ASP A 26 -23.12 -36.35 33.93
C ASP A 26 -23.08 -34.82 34.03
N THR A 27 -23.39 -34.26 35.20
CA THR A 27 -23.25 -32.82 35.45
C THR A 27 -21.79 -32.38 35.34
N ILE A 28 -20.83 -33.15 35.87
CA ILE A 28 -19.40 -32.83 35.75
C ILE A 28 -18.98 -32.77 34.28
N ILE A 29 -19.38 -33.76 33.47
CA ILE A 29 -19.03 -33.80 32.04
C ILE A 29 -19.63 -32.60 31.31
N ASN A 30 -20.93 -32.33 31.51
CA ASN A 30 -21.60 -31.23 30.82
C ASN A 30 -21.00 -29.86 31.19
N GLU A 31 -20.72 -29.64 32.47
CA GLU A 31 -20.12 -28.38 32.93
C GLU A 31 -18.66 -28.23 32.47
N THR A 32 -17.89 -29.30 32.45
CA THR A 32 -16.51 -29.24 31.91
C THR A 32 -16.47 -28.97 30.41
N VAL A 33 -17.37 -29.57 29.63
CA VAL A 33 -17.54 -29.26 28.20
C VAL A 33 -17.93 -27.79 28.01
N LEU A 34 -18.92 -27.29 28.73
CA LEU A 34 -19.32 -25.87 28.67
C LEU A 34 -18.15 -24.93 29.01
N GLY A 35 -17.43 -25.22 30.09
CA GLY A 35 -16.29 -24.42 30.55
C GLY A 35 -15.14 -24.38 29.55
N ILE A 36 -14.72 -25.54 29.06
CA ILE A 36 -13.54 -25.70 28.19
C ILE A 36 -13.86 -25.28 26.75
N ASP A 37 -14.97 -25.75 26.18
CA ASP A 37 -15.24 -25.61 24.75
C ASP A 37 -15.95 -24.30 24.40
N GLU A 38 -16.71 -23.71 25.35
CA GLU A 38 -17.48 -22.50 25.08
C GLU A 38 -16.98 -21.26 25.83
N LEU A 39 -16.78 -21.35 27.14
CA LEU A 39 -16.51 -20.19 27.97
C LEU A 39 -15.04 -19.74 27.89
N LEU A 40 -14.10 -20.68 28.00
CA LEU A 40 -12.67 -20.37 27.98
C LEU A 40 -12.22 -19.70 26.66
N PRO A 41 -12.64 -20.14 25.46
CA PRO A 41 -12.30 -19.46 24.21
C PRO A 41 -12.85 -18.02 24.15
N LYS A 42 -14.07 -17.78 24.63
CA LYS A 42 -14.66 -16.42 24.69
C LYS A 42 -13.83 -15.49 25.58
N ILE A 43 -13.41 -15.97 26.76
CA ILE A 43 -12.57 -15.21 27.68
C ILE A 43 -11.21 -14.92 27.05
N HIS A 44 -10.54 -15.94 26.49
CA HIS A 44 -9.23 -15.77 25.87
C HIS A 44 -9.28 -14.79 24.68
N MET A 45 -10.31 -14.89 23.84
CA MET A 45 -10.56 -13.94 22.75
C MET A 45 -10.71 -12.51 23.26
N SER A 46 -11.39 -12.29 24.38
CA SER A 46 -11.53 -10.95 24.95
C SER A 46 -10.20 -10.34 25.41
N PHE A 47 -9.30 -11.13 25.97
CA PHE A 47 -7.95 -10.67 26.33
C PHE A 47 -7.11 -10.36 25.08
N LEU A 48 -7.20 -11.18 24.04
CA LEU A 48 -6.51 -10.92 22.79
C LEU A 48 -7.03 -9.65 22.10
N GLU A 49 -8.35 -9.41 22.09
CA GLU A 49 -8.94 -8.16 21.58
C GLU A 49 -8.41 -6.93 22.34
N GLN A 50 -8.39 -6.99 23.68
CA GLN A 50 -7.82 -5.91 24.50
C GLN A 50 -6.33 -5.69 24.20
N ARG A 51 -5.57 -6.78 24.04
CA ARG A 51 -4.15 -6.72 23.70
C ARG A 51 -3.91 -6.09 22.33
N VAL A 52 -4.71 -6.44 21.31
CA VAL A 52 -4.69 -5.78 19.99
C VAL A 52 -4.93 -4.28 20.15
N MET A 53 -5.97 -3.89 20.90
CA MET A 53 -6.30 -2.47 21.09
C MET A 53 -5.20 -1.70 21.83
N ALA A 54 -4.57 -2.32 22.84
CA ALA A 54 -3.45 -1.73 23.56
C ALA A 54 -2.24 -1.50 22.63
N PHE A 55 -1.86 -2.49 21.82
CA PHE A 55 -0.78 -2.33 20.84
C PHE A 55 -1.09 -1.26 19.79
N LYS A 56 -2.33 -1.20 19.29
CA LYS A 56 -2.76 -0.14 18.36
C LYS A 56 -2.65 1.25 18.98
N ARG A 57 -3.08 1.42 20.24
CA ARG A 57 -2.97 2.70 20.96
C ARG A 57 -1.52 3.12 21.21
N LYS A 58 -0.63 2.14 21.42
CA LYS A 58 0.82 2.38 21.53
C LYS A 58 1.49 2.71 20.19
N GLY A 59 0.80 2.50 19.06
CA GLY A 59 1.38 2.62 17.73
C GLY A 59 2.21 1.41 17.29
N ASP A 60 2.21 0.33 18.07
CA ASP A 60 2.89 -0.92 17.72
C ASP A 60 2.00 -1.78 16.81
N VAL A 61 1.91 -1.34 15.55
CA VAL A 61 1.04 -1.97 14.54
C VAL A 61 1.48 -3.41 14.25
N HIS A 62 2.77 -3.71 14.36
CA HIS A 62 3.29 -5.06 14.13
C HIS A 62 2.79 -6.04 15.19
N GLN A 63 2.93 -5.71 16.47
CA GLN A 63 2.45 -6.58 17.55
C GLN A 63 0.92 -6.70 17.58
N ALA A 64 0.21 -5.64 17.19
CA ALA A 64 -1.24 -5.70 16.99
C ALA A 64 -1.62 -6.70 15.89
N TYR A 65 -0.88 -6.71 14.77
CA TYR A 65 -1.10 -7.65 13.67
C TYR A 65 -0.78 -9.09 14.09
N VAL A 66 0.37 -9.33 14.71
CA VAL A 66 0.77 -10.66 15.21
C VAL A 66 -0.28 -11.21 16.20
N THR A 67 -0.78 -10.37 17.10
CA THR A 67 -1.84 -10.77 18.03
C THR A 67 -3.14 -11.12 17.29
N SER A 68 -3.50 -10.36 16.26
CA SER A 68 -4.69 -10.67 15.43
C SER A 68 -4.54 -12.00 14.69
N LEU A 69 -3.32 -12.35 14.24
CA LEU A 69 -3.05 -13.66 13.62
C LEU A 69 -3.20 -14.83 14.59
N ILE A 70 -2.80 -14.64 15.85
CA ILE A 70 -3.04 -15.64 16.90
C ILE A 70 -4.55 -15.88 17.05
N MET A 71 -5.35 -14.81 17.06
CA MET A 71 -6.82 -14.93 17.13
C MET A 71 -7.37 -15.73 15.94
N THR A 72 -6.90 -15.48 14.72
CA THR A 72 -7.38 -16.23 13.54
C THR A 72 -6.95 -17.69 13.51
N ARG A 73 -5.80 -18.02 14.11
CA ARG A 73 -5.23 -19.37 14.10
C ARG A 73 -5.81 -20.24 15.21
N GLU A 74 -5.85 -19.71 16.42
CA GLU A 74 -6.30 -20.45 17.61
C GLU A 74 -7.84 -20.44 17.73
N PHE A 75 -8.50 -19.41 17.19
CA PHE A 75 -9.94 -19.19 17.32
C PHE A 75 -10.61 -18.88 15.98
N PRO A 76 -10.54 -19.78 14.98
CA PRO A 76 -11.01 -19.52 13.61
C PRO A 76 -12.53 -19.29 13.49
N THR A 77 -13.31 -19.75 14.48
CA THR A 77 -14.77 -19.55 14.57
C THR A 77 -15.16 -18.16 15.11
N PHE A 78 -14.18 -17.32 15.46
CA PHE A 78 -14.42 -15.97 15.93
C PHE A 78 -14.00 -14.93 14.88
N ILE A 79 -14.99 -14.26 14.28
CA ILE A 79 -14.78 -13.24 13.25
C ILE A 79 -13.86 -12.10 13.71
N SER A 80 -13.84 -11.78 15.01
CA SER A 80 -13.05 -10.67 15.56
C SER A 80 -11.57 -10.70 15.15
N GLY A 81 -10.95 -11.89 15.12
CA GLY A 81 -9.55 -12.03 14.71
C GLY A 81 -9.31 -11.56 13.28
N PHE A 82 -10.16 -12.01 12.36
CA PHE A 82 -10.11 -11.64 10.94
C PHE A 82 -10.37 -10.14 10.75
N LEU A 83 -11.34 -9.58 11.47
CA LEU A 83 -11.64 -8.15 11.43
C LEU A 83 -10.44 -7.29 11.85
N HIS A 84 -9.77 -7.65 12.94
CA HIS A 84 -8.59 -6.91 13.39
C HIS A 84 -7.43 -7.03 12.41
N ALA A 85 -7.12 -8.25 11.95
CA ALA A 85 -6.06 -8.49 10.99
C ALA A 85 -6.30 -7.72 9.67
N ALA A 86 -7.50 -7.83 9.10
CA ALA A 86 -7.85 -7.15 7.85
C ALA A 86 -7.80 -5.63 7.98
N ARG A 87 -8.30 -5.05 9.07
CA ARG A 87 -8.22 -3.59 9.30
C ARG A 87 -6.79 -3.10 9.41
N ILE A 88 -5.93 -3.85 10.08
CA ILE A 88 -4.51 -3.49 10.20
C ILE A 88 -3.83 -3.57 8.81
N LEU A 89 -4.13 -4.60 8.01
CA LEU A 89 -3.60 -4.73 6.65
C LEU A 89 -4.06 -3.57 5.75
N ILE A 90 -5.32 -3.14 5.85
CA ILE A 90 -5.84 -1.96 5.16
C ILE A 90 -5.08 -0.69 5.57
N GLN A 91 -4.83 -0.50 6.87
CA GLN A 91 -4.04 0.63 7.38
C GLN A 91 -2.61 0.63 6.81
N GLN A 92 -2.02 -0.56 6.64
CA GLN A 92 -0.72 -0.75 6.00
C GLN A 92 -0.74 -0.68 4.46
N ARG A 93 -1.90 -0.36 3.85
CA ARG A 93 -2.11 -0.36 2.38
C ARG A 93 -1.87 -1.72 1.72
N ARG A 94 -1.87 -2.82 2.48
CA ARG A 94 -1.73 -4.20 1.99
C ARG A 94 -3.10 -4.78 1.63
N PHE A 95 -3.77 -4.15 0.67
CA PHE A 95 -5.17 -4.44 0.34
C PHE A 95 -5.42 -5.88 -0.11
N GLU A 96 -4.52 -6.43 -0.93
CA GLU A 96 -4.62 -7.82 -1.41
C GLU A 96 -4.66 -8.82 -0.25
N HIS A 97 -3.75 -8.65 0.71
CA HIS A 97 -3.69 -9.51 1.91
C HIS A 97 -4.93 -9.33 2.78
N ALA A 98 -5.46 -8.10 2.90
CA ALA A 98 -6.69 -7.85 3.63
C ALA A 98 -7.89 -8.58 2.99
N ILE A 99 -7.97 -8.62 1.65
CA ILE A 99 -9.03 -9.34 0.93
C ILE A 99 -8.95 -10.84 1.20
N VAL A 100 -7.74 -11.42 1.13
CA VAL A 100 -7.52 -12.84 1.46
C VAL A 100 -7.95 -13.15 2.89
N MET A 101 -7.55 -12.30 3.85
CA MET A 101 -7.93 -12.45 5.25
C MET A 101 -9.45 -12.39 5.45
N CYS A 102 -10.14 -11.47 4.77
CA CYS A 102 -11.59 -11.39 4.83
C CYS A 102 -12.26 -12.62 4.21
N LYS A 103 -11.77 -13.13 3.07
CA LYS A 103 -12.31 -14.34 2.43
C LYS A 103 -12.18 -15.56 3.36
N ASP A 104 -11.00 -15.77 3.92
CA ASP A 104 -10.74 -16.87 4.86
C ASP A 104 -11.67 -16.79 6.09
N GLY A 105 -11.86 -15.57 6.64
CA GLY A 105 -12.79 -15.35 7.74
C GLY A 105 -14.25 -15.63 7.39
N LEU A 106 -14.70 -15.26 6.18
CA LEU A 106 -16.07 -15.52 5.70
C LEU A 106 -16.32 -17.01 5.44
N GLU A 107 -15.32 -17.72 4.91
CA GLU A 107 -15.38 -19.17 4.63
C GLU A 107 -15.45 -19.98 5.92
N LYS A 108 -14.56 -19.70 6.89
CA LYS A 108 -14.53 -20.38 8.20
C LYS A 108 -15.74 -20.11 9.09
N ASN A 109 -16.52 -19.08 8.75
CA ASN A 109 -17.69 -18.65 9.50
C ASN A 109 -18.96 -18.66 8.63
N ALA A 110 -18.99 -19.45 7.56
CA ALA A 110 -20.12 -19.53 6.63
C ALA A 110 -21.43 -20.01 7.28
N GLN A 111 -21.34 -20.73 8.40
CA GLN A 111 -22.47 -21.16 9.23
C GLN A 111 -23.16 -20.02 9.96
N LEU A 112 -22.51 -18.86 10.12
CA LEU A 112 -23.13 -17.70 10.74
C LEU A 112 -24.14 -17.07 9.79
N SER A 113 -25.25 -16.60 10.37
CA SER A 113 -26.28 -15.93 9.59
C SER A 113 -25.69 -14.70 8.90
N THR A 114 -26.11 -14.44 7.66
CA THR A 114 -25.83 -13.16 6.99
C THR A 114 -26.41 -11.96 7.74
N LYS A 115 -27.25 -12.16 8.74
CA LYS A 115 -27.74 -11.09 9.64
C LYS A 115 -26.80 -10.81 10.83
N ASP A 116 -25.76 -11.61 11.04
CA ASP A 116 -24.79 -11.38 12.10
C ASP A 116 -24.04 -10.05 11.87
N PRO A 117 -24.03 -9.12 12.85
CA PRO A 117 -23.39 -7.82 12.69
C PRO A 117 -21.89 -7.90 12.37
N LYS A 118 -21.15 -8.82 12.99
CA LYS A 118 -19.71 -8.98 12.75
C LYS A 118 -19.45 -9.59 11.38
N TYR A 119 -20.31 -10.50 10.93
CA TYR A 119 -20.22 -11.06 9.58
C TYR A 119 -20.44 -9.98 8.51
N GLN A 120 -21.44 -9.11 8.72
CA GLN A 120 -21.68 -7.94 7.85
C GLN A 120 -20.53 -6.93 7.90
N GLU A 121 -19.96 -6.68 9.08
CA GLU A 121 -18.78 -5.83 9.23
C GLU A 121 -17.59 -6.38 8.43
N LEU A 122 -17.37 -7.70 8.43
CA LEU A 122 -16.28 -8.32 7.67
C LEU A 122 -16.48 -8.17 6.16
N LEU A 123 -17.73 -8.31 5.67
CA LEU A 123 -18.07 -8.02 4.27
C LEU A 123 -17.80 -6.55 3.91
N GLN A 124 -18.11 -5.61 4.79
CA GLN A 124 -17.83 -4.19 4.57
C GLN A 124 -16.32 -3.91 4.52
N VAL A 125 -15.54 -4.52 5.42
CA VAL A 125 -14.08 -4.42 5.42
C VAL A 125 -13.49 -5.00 4.14
N GLN A 126 -14.02 -6.11 3.64
CA GLN A 126 -13.61 -6.70 2.36
C GLN A 126 -13.86 -5.73 1.19
N LYS A 127 -15.05 -5.13 1.11
CA LYS A 127 -15.39 -4.13 0.07
C LYS A 127 -14.47 -2.91 0.15
N LEU A 128 -14.15 -2.45 1.35
CA LEU A 128 -13.20 -1.36 1.57
C LEU A 128 -11.80 -1.72 1.04
N ALA A 129 -11.34 -2.94 1.31
CA ALA A 129 -10.06 -3.43 0.81
C ALA A 129 -10.04 -3.53 -0.72
N GLN A 130 -11.10 -4.04 -1.35
CA GLN A 130 -11.24 -4.10 -2.81
C GLN A 130 -11.21 -2.70 -3.44
N LYS A 131 -11.91 -1.73 -2.85
CA LYS A 131 -11.87 -0.34 -3.31
C LYS A 131 -10.45 0.25 -3.19
N GLY A 132 -9.75 -0.06 -2.10
CA GLY A 132 -8.36 0.35 -1.90
C GLY A 132 -7.39 -0.29 -2.88
N GLN A 133 -7.55 -1.58 -3.19
CA GLN A 133 -6.72 -2.28 -4.18
C GLN A 133 -6.87 -1.66 -5.57
N ASN A 134 -8.09 -1.25 -5.94
CA ASN A 134 -8.36 -0.61 -7.23
C ASN A 134 -7.93 0.86 -7.26
N SER A 135 -7.61 1.47 -6.11
CA SER A 135 -7.06 2.82 -6.07
C SER A 135 -5.57 2.78 -6.42
N LYS A 136 -5.23 3.10 -7.67
CA LYS A 136 -3.85 3.43 -8.03
C LYS A 136 -3.46 4.70 -7.27
N VAL A 137 -2.56 4.58 -6.31
CA VAL A 137 -2.03 5.72 -5.56
C VAL A 137 -1.04 6.44 -6.46
N ASP A 138 -1.42 7.61 -6.93
CA ASP A 138 -0.50 8.54 -7.57
C ASP A 138 0.34 9.22 -6.49
N PHE A 139 1.52 8.67 -6.20
CA PHE A 139 2.37 9.19 -5.13
C PHE A 139 2.85 10.62 -5.39
N MET A 140 2.89 11.07 -6.65
CA MET A 140 3.25 12.44 -6.98
C MET A 140 2.28 13.44 -6.35
N LYS A 141 1.02 13.05 -6.11
CA LYS A 141 0.03 13.88 -5.40
C LYS A 141 0.22 13.91 -3.88
N LEU A 142 1.03 13.01 -3.34
CA LEU A 142 1.25 12.88 -1.89
C LEU A 142 2.59 13.44 -1.43
N LEU A 143 3.56 13.57 -2.35
CA LEU A 143 4.89 14.07 -2.02
C LEU A 143 4.89 15.61 -1.93
N PRO A 144 5.61 16.20 -0.96
CA PRO A 144 5.88 17.63 -0.94
C PRO A 144 6.65 18.07 -2.20
N TYR A 145 6.42 19.32 -2.63
CA TYR A 145 7.07 19.93 -3.79
C TYR A 145 8.61 19.77 -3.79
N ASP A 146 9.24 19.95 -2.63
CA ASP A 146 10.70 19.85 -2.48
C ASP A 146 11.21 18.44 -2.78
N VAL A 147 10.46 17.41 -2.38
CA VAL A 147 10.82 16.00 -2.60
C VAL A 147 10.68 15.67 -4.08
N ILE A 148 9.60 16.14 -4.73
CA ILE A 148 9.40 15.97 -6.17
C ILE A 148 10.57 16.61 -6.93
N THR A 149 10.91 17.86 -6.61
CA THR A 149 12.02 18.59 -7.22
C THR A 149 13.35 17.84 -7.07
N LEU A 150 13.64 17.27 -5.90
CA LEU A 150 14.87 16.49 -5.67
C LEU A 150 14.92 15.20 -6.48
N VAL A 151 13.79 14.52 -6.67
CA VAL A 151 13.70 13.33 -7.52
C VAL A 151 13.91 13.71 -8.98
N LEU A 152 13.19 14.72 -9.48
CA LEU A 152 13.26 15.14 -10.88
C LEU A 152 14.67 15.59 -11.30
N LYS A 153 15.42 16.26 -10.41
CA LYS A 153 16.82 16.64 -10.65
C LYS A 153 17.78 15.45 -10.88
N ARG A 154 17.38 14.23 -10.51
CA ARG A 154 18.20 13.01 -10.67
C ARG A 154 17.82 12.20 -11.91
N LEU A 155 16.72 12.55 -12.57
CA LEU A 155 16.21 11.82 -13.72
C LEU A 155 16.83 12.34 -15.01
N SER A 156 17.05 11.45 -15.97
CA SER A 156 17.38 11.83 -17.34
C SER A 156 16.16 12.40 -18.06
N MET A 157 16.36 12.95 -19.26
CA MET A 157 15.23 13.40 -20.09
C MET A 157 14.27 12.27 -20.41
N ASP A 158 14.80 11.12 -20.84
CA ASP A 158 13.98 9.98 -21.21
C ASP A 158 13.17 9.48 -20.00
N ASP A 159 13.78 9.49 -18.81
CA ASP A 159 13.07 9.18 -17.57
C ASP A 159 11.95 10.18 -17.30
N ILE A 160 12.18 11.48 -17.48
CA ILE A 160 11.17 12.53 -17.28
C ILE A 160 10.02 12.38 -18.29
N ILE A 161 10.32 12.15 -19.57
CA ILE A 161 9.33 11.91 -20.62
C ILE A 161 8.49 10.68 -20.28
N ASN A 162 9.15 9.58 -19.89
CA ASN A 162 8.46 8.36 -19.46
C ASN A 162 7.59 8.60 -18.22
N CYS A 163 8.06 9.40 -17.26
CA CYS A 163 7.32 9.80 -16.08
C CYS A 163 6.06 10.62 -16.44
N MET A 164 6.15 11.54 -17.40
CA MET A 164 5.01 12.32 -17.88
C MET A 164 3.96 11.43 -18.59
N LYS A 165 4.39 10.35 -19.25
CA LYS A 165 3.49 9.36 -19.87
C LYS A 165 2.73 8.48 -18.86
N VAL A 166 3.12 8.45 -17.57
CA VAL A 166 2.47 7.58 -16.55
C VAL A 166 1.02 7.98 -16.29
N SER A 167 0.76 9.27 -16.07
CA SER A 167 -0.58 9.80 -15.84
C SER A 167 -0.61 11.33 -15.94
N LYS A 168 -1.80 11.90 -16.15
CA LYS A 168 -2.01 13.36 -16.12
C LYS A 168 -1.56 14.02 -14.80
N GLY A 169 -1.61 13.28 -13.68
CA GLY A 169 -1.14 13.80 -12.39
C GLY A 169 0.37 13.97 -12.32
N TRP A 170 1.11 13.03 -12.93
CA TRP A 170 2.56 13.13 -13.07
C TRP A 170 2.96 14.27 -13.99
N GLU A 171 2.32 14.35 -15.17
CA GLU A 171 2.51 15.43 -16.12
C GLU A 171 2.36 16.80 -15.45
N GLN A 172 1.25 17.05 -14.75
CA GLN A 172 1.01 18.31 -14.03
C GLN A 172 2.02 18.57 -12.92
N SER A 173 2.38 17.55 -12.14
CA SER A 173 3.34 17.69 -11.04
C SER A 173 4.73 18.06 -11.56
N ILE A 174 5.15 17.42 -12.65
CA ILE A 174 6.43 17.67 -13.33
C ILE A 174 6.43 19.10 -13.89
N LEU A 175 5.41 19.49 -14.65
CA LEU A 175 5.29 20.84 -15.23
C LEU A 175 5.25 21.94 -14.16
N SER A 176 4.70 21.66 -12.97
CA SER A 176 4.70 22.63 -11.86
C SER A 176 6.08 22.90 -11.24
N CYS A 177 7.12 22.16 -11.63
CA CYS A 177 8.47 22.26 -11.08
C CYS A 177 9.50 22.86 -12.08
N PRO A 178 9.30 24.07 -12.62
CA PRO A 178 10.13 24.62 -13.71
C PRO A 178 11.61 24.79 -13.30
N SER A 179 11.89 24.96 -12.01
CA SER A 179 13.27 25.04 -11.50
C SER A 179 14.08 23.77 -11.70
N SER A 180 13.43 22.62 -11.88
CA SER A 180 14.10 21.33 -12.12
C SER A 180 14.65 21.19 -13.54
N PHE A 181 14.17 22.01 -14.48
CA PHE A 181 14.49 21.90 -15.91
C PHE A 181 15.33 23.06 -16.45
N ARG A 182 15.78 23.98 -15.57
CA ARG A 182 16.62 25.13 -15.98
C ARG A 182 17.87 24.69 -16.71
N GLU A 183 18.48 23.61 -16.24
CA GLU A 183 19.63 22.95 -16.85
C GLU A 183 19.18 21.59 -17.35
N TRP A 184 19.24 21.39 -18.66
CA TRP A 184 18.78 20.16 -19.28
C TRP A 184 19.91 19.41 -19.95
N ARG A 185 20.00 18.10 -19.70
CA ARG A 185 21.01 17.23 -20.30
C ARG A 185 20.33 16.26 -21.26
N ILE A 186 20.57 16.43 -22.56
CA ILE A 186 20.23 15.45 -23.58
C ILE A 186 21.39 14.47 -23.66
N VAL A 187 21.10 13.22 -23.31
CA VAL A 187 21.93 12.09 -23.71
C VAL A 187 21.11 11.35 -24.75
N PRO A 188 21.54 11.29 -26.01
CA PRO A 188 20.88 10.49 -27.03
C PRO A 188 20.67 9.07 -26.52
N PRO A 189 19.50 8.47 -26.78
CA PRO A 189 19.21 7.14 -26.30
C PRO A 189 20.24 6.15 -26.85
N ALA A 190 20.68 5.22 -26.00
CA ALA A 190 21.79 4.31 -26.32
C ALA A 190 21.48 3.38 -27.51
N ASP A 191 20.19 3.20 -27.81
CA ASP A 191 19.67 2.43 -28.94
C ASP A 191 19.55 3.25 -30.24
N GLN A 192 19.97 4.52 -30.23
CA GLN A 192 19.96 5.44 -31.37
C GLN A 192 18.55 5.69 -31.96
N ARG A 193 17.47 5.40 -31.21
CA ARG A 193 16.11 5.66 -31.69
C ARG A 193 15.83 7.17 -31.80
N GLU A 194 15.06 7.57 -32.79
CA GLU A 194 14.51 8.92 -32.86
C GLU A 194 13.35 9.05 -31.86
N TYR A 195 13.17 10.27 -31.32
CA TYR A 195 12.00 10.60 -30.54
C TYR A 195 10.73 10.48 -31.39
N ASP A 196 9.67 9.90 -30.83
CA ASP A 196 8.36 9.86 -31.48
C ASP A 196 7.65 11.23 -31.38
N ALA A 197 6.54 11.40 -32.12
CA ALA A 197 5.80 12.68 -32.14
C ALA A 197 5.30 13.10 -30.74
N THR A 198 4.91 12.14 -29.90
CA THR A 198 4.44 12.37 -28.54
C THR A 198 5.58 12.82 -27.63
N GLU A 199 6.77 12.26 -27.84
CA GLU A 199 7.99 12.66 -27.12
C GLU A 199 8.38 14.09 -27.50
N TYR A 200 8.32 14.47 -28.78
CA TYR A 200 8.54 15.85 -29.20
C TYR A 200 7.53 16.83 -28.61
N ASP A 201 6.24 16.47 -28.53
CA ASP A 201 5.22 17.30 -27.89
C ASP A 201 5.55 17.54 -26.41
N ILE A 202 5.99 16.50 -25.69
CA ILE A 202 6.42 16.62 -24.28
C ILE A 202 7.66 17.51 -24.16
N ILE A 203 8.66 17.31 -25.03
CA ILE A 203 9.88 18.12 -25.06
C ILE A 203 9.53 19.59 -25.35
N GLN A 204 8.56 19.85 -26.22
CA GLN A 204 8.05 21.19 -26.53
C GLN A 204 7.28 21.84 -25.37
N GLN A 205 6.60 21.07 -24.54
CA GLN A 205 6.01 21.60 -23.30
C GLN A 205 7.09 21.97 -22.27
N LEU A 206 8.12 21.13 -22.15
CA LEU A 206 9.22 21.37 -21.22
C LEU A 206 10.12 22.52 -21.66
N SER A 207 10.25 22.77 -22.97
CA SER A 207 11.17 23.75 -23.54
C SER A 207 10.90 25.19 -23.09
N GLU A 208 9.67 25.50 -22.67
CA GLU A 208 9.30 26.78 -22.05
C GLU A 208 10.01 27.04 -20.71
N HIS A 209 10.61 26.02 -20.10
CA HIS A 209 11.27 26.14 -18.80
C HIS A 209 12.80 25.99 -18.86
N ILE A 210 13.35 25.83 -20.08
CA ILE A 210 14.75 25.47 -20.29
C ILE A 210 15.59 26.70 -20.59
N TRP A 211 16.61 26.91 -19.76
CA TRP A 211 17.50 28.07 -19.86
C TRP A 211 18.89 27.68 -20.33
N SER A 212 19.33 26.47 -20.03
CA SER A 212 20.62 25.91 -20.41
C SER A 212 20.43 24.49 -20.91
N LEU A 213 20.86 24.24 -22.15
CA LEU A 213 20.76 22.95 -22.80
C LEU A 213 22.16 22.39 -23.03
N TYR A 214 22.41 21.21 -22.48
CA TYR A 214 23.64 20.47 -22.59
C TYR A 214 23.37 19.21 -23.40
N VAL A 215 24.01 19.06 -24.54
CA VAL A 215 23.89 17.89 -25.40
C VAL A 215 25.17 17.08 -25.30
N ILE A 216 25.08 15.81 -24.89
CA ILE A 216 26.24 14.92 -24.80
C ILE A 216 26.17 13.94 -25.98
N LEU A 217 27.09 14.09 -26.94
CA LEU A 217 27.16 13.30 -28.15
C LEU A 217 28.14 12.15 -28.00
N GLN A 218 27.69 10.93 -28.33
CA GLN A 218 28.53 9.74 -28.30
C GLN A 218 29.12 9.37 -29.68
N TRP A 219 28.66 9.99 -30.78
CA TRP A 219 29.08 9.70 -32.18
C TRP A 219 28.80 10.92 -33.09
N GLU A 220 29.66 11.25 -34.07
CA GLU A 220 29.59 12.54 -34.81
C GLU A 220 28.44 12.64 -35.84
N GLU A 221 28.20 11.63 -36.69
CA GLU A 221 27.24 11.80 -37.82
C GLU A 221 25.76 11.76 -37.41
N LEU A 222 25.36 10.80 -36.57
CA LEU A 222 23.96 10.68 -36.10
C LEU A 222 23.57 11.78 -35.11
N ALA A 223 24.54 12.29 -34.35
CA ALA A 223 24.33 13.36 -33.40
C ALA A 223 23.86 14.66 -34.06
N GLU A 224 24.48 15.02 -35.18
CA GLU A 224 24.13 16.23 -35.91
C GLU A 224 22.69 16.15 -36.42
N GLN A 225 22.28 15.00 -36.93
CA GLN A 225 20.92 14.77 -37.39
C GLN A 225 19.90 14.82 -36.25
N GLN A 226 20.20 14.23 -35.10
CA GLN A 226 19.32 14.30 -33.92
C GLN A 226 19.19 15.72 -33.36
N ILE A 227 20.27 16.49 -33.30
CA ILE A 227 20.23 17.90 -32.91
C ILE A 227 19.39 18.69 -33.93
N LYS A 228 19.61 18.50 -35.22
CA LYS A 228 18.84 19.16 -36.28
C LYS A 228 17.36 18.83 -36.15
N ASN A 229 17.01 17.55 -35.95
CA ASN A 229 15.63 17.12 -35.75
C ASN A 229 15.03 17.75 -34.50
N LEU A 230 15.75 17.80 -33.39
CA LEU A 230 15.29 18.43 -32.16
C LEU A 230 14.96 19.91 -32.36
N PHE A 231 15.88 20.70 -32.93
CA PHE A 231 15.63 22.12 -33.16
C PHE A 231 14.65 22.41 -34.29
N SER A 232 14.41 21.45 -35.19
CA SER A 232 13.37 21.57 -36.23
C SER A 232 11.98 21.33 -35.67
N ASN A 233 11.85 20.48 -34.65
CA ASN A 233 10.56 20.11 -34.06
C ASN A 233 10.26 20.89 -32.76
N VAL A 234 11.27 21.46 -32.10
CA VAL A 234 11.13 22.08 -30.79
C VAL A 234 11.72 23.47 -30.76
N THR A 235 10.93 24.41 -30.24
CA THR A 235 11.35 25.80 -29.97
C THR A 235 11.75 25.96 -28.51
N PHE A 236 12.87 26.63 -28.25
CA PHE A 236 13.36 26.91 -26.90
C PHE A 236 13.37 28.41 -26.62
N PRO A 237 12.23 29.01 -26.24
CA PRO A 237 12.07 30.48 -26.19
C PRO A 237 12.94 31.16 -25.11
N HIS A 238 13.35 30.42 -24.09
CA HIS A 238 14.14 30.95 -22.97
C HIS A 238 15.57 30.42 -22.92
N LEU A 239 16.04 29.76 -23.97
CA LEU A 239 17.38 29.20 -24.03
C LEU A 239 18.42 30.32 -24.03
N ARG A 240 19.28 30.32 -23.01
CA ARG A 240 20.38 31.29 -22.83
C ARG A 240 21.75 30.68 -23.09
N SER A 241 21.89 29.38 -22.84
CA SER A 241 23.13 28.65 -23.01
C SER A 241 22.86 27.34 -23.74
N PHE A 242 23.63 27.08 -24.80
CA PHE A 242 23.62 25.81 -25.53
C PHE A 242 25.05 25.30 -25.57
N THR A 243 25.28 24.09 -25.06
CA THR A 243 26.61 23.49 -24.99
C THR A 243 26.55 22.07 -25.49
N VAL A 244 27.44 21.75 -26.43
CA VAL A 244 27.56 20.41 -26.99
C VAL A 244 28.87 19.81 -26.49
N TYR A 245 28.78 18.68 -25.79
CA TYR A 245 29.93 17.87 -25.38
C TYR A 245 30.05 16.69 -26.33
N CYS A 246 31.21 16.52 -26.95
CA CYS A 246 31.50 15.32 -27.73
C CYS A 246 32.34 14.38 -26.85
N THR A 247 31.81 13.20 -26.52
CA THR A 247 32.58 12.17 -25.83
C THR A 247 33.24 11.30 -26.88
N CYS A 248 34.46 11.64 -27.28
CA CYS A 248 35.29 10.72 -28.08
C CYS A 248 35.60 9.49 -27.21
N LYS A 249 35.21 8.29 -27.65
CA LYS A 249 35.78 7.07 -27.07
C LYS A 249 37.28 7.06 -27.39
N THR A 250 38.10 7.35 -26.39
CA THR A 250 39.50 6.91 -26.41
C THR A 250 39.49 5.39 -26.54
N ARG A 251 39.96 4.90 -27.69
CA ARG A 251 40.17 3.46 -27.95
C ARG A 251 41.11 2.86 -26.93
#